data_AF-A0A357YN08-F1
#
_entry.id   AF-A0A357YN08-F1
#
_cell.length_a   1.000
_cell.length_b   1.000
_cell.length_c   1.000
_cell.angle_alpha   90.00
_cell.angle_beta   90.00
_cell.angle_gamma   90.00
#
_symmetry.space_group_name_H-M   'P 1'
#
loop_
_entity.id
_entity.type
_entity.pdbx_description
1 polymer ?
#
loop_
_entity_poly.entity_id
_entity_poly.type
_entity_poly.pdbx_seq_one_letter_code
_entity_poly.pdbx_strand_id
1 'polypeptide(L)' 'NQVFNNHNRTTDSGGNDFFESAIAHPDLFLSDLVKAAYPDLLPDYTFTYIKPLK' A
#
# COMPACT_ATOMS: atom_id res chain seq x y z
N ASN A 1 12.78 10.91 7.73
CA ASN A 1 11.36 10.47 7.82
C ASN A 1 11.00 9.69 6.58
N GLN A 2 10.30 8.57 6.73
CA GLN A 2 9.69 7.85 5.62
C GLN A 2 8.27 8.41 5.40
N VAL A 3 7.93 8.73 4.15
CA VAL A 3 6.62 9.26 3.76
C VAL A 3 6.02 8.31 2.73
N PHE A 4 4.73 8.08 2.84
CA PHE A 4 3.98 7.15 2.00
C PHE A 4 2.66 7.77 1.57
N ASN A 5 2.12 7.31 0.44
CA ASN A 5 0.73 7.55 0.05
C ASN A 5 0.07 6.23 -0.40
N ASN A 6 -1.19 6.30 -0.82
CA ASN A 6 -1.99 5.17 -1.30
C ASN A 6 -2.11 5.10 -2.84
N HIS A 7 -1.14 5.61 -3.59
CA HIS A 7 -1.21 5.70 -5.06
C HIS A 7 -0.41 4.60 -5.76
N ASN A 8 -0.34 3.40 -5.18
CA ASN A 8 0.41 2.30 -5.80
C ASN A 8 -0.36 1.62 -6.94
N ARG A 9 -1.69 1.70 -6.92
CA ARG A 9 -2.60 1.11 -7.91
C ARG A 9 -3.58 2.17 -8.40
N THR A 10 -3.09 3.01 -9.32
CA THR A 10 -3.88 4.08 -9.94
C THR A 10 -3.93 3.91 -11.45
N THR A 11 -5.04 4.29 -12.07
CA THR A 11 -5.16 4.33 -13.54
C THR A 11 -4.68 5.67 -14.11
N ASP A 12 -4.42 5.72 -15.41
CA ASP A 12 -4.05 6.97 -16.12
C ASP A 12 -5.15 8.04 -16.04
N SER A 13 -6.40 7.62 -15.86
CA SER A 13 -7.56 8.51 -15.66
C SER A 13 -7.73 8.99 -14.22
N GLY A 14 -6.87 8.58 -13.29
CA GLY A 14 -6.90 9.00 -11.88
C GLY A 14 -7.78 8.13 -10.96
N GLY A 15 -8.29 6.99 -11.43
CA GLY A 15 -8.92 5.99 -10.56
C GLY A 15 -7.91 5.44 -9.55
N ASN A 16 -8.35 5.14 -8.34
CA ASN A 16 -7.47 4.68 -7.25
C ASN A 16 -8.10 3.50 -6.53
N ASP A 17 -7.51 2.33 -6.75
CA ASP A 17 -8.00 1.05 -6.26
C ASP A 17 -8.02 0.93 -4.74
N PHE A 18 -7.26 1.78 -4.02
CA PHE A 18 -7.38 1.88 -2.58
C PHE A 18 -8.80 2.24 -2.13
N PHE A 19 -9.48 3.17 -2.81
CA PHE A 19 -10.84 3.57 -2.46
C PHE A 19 -11.90 2.58 -2.94
N GLU A 20 -11.53 1.68 -3.83
CA GLU A 20 -12.44 0.76 -4.51
C GLU A 20 -12.43 -0.63 -3.84
N SER A 21 -11.25 -1.18 -3.53
CA SER A 21 -11.10 -2.57 -3.07
C SER A 21 -10.40 -2.77 -1.72
N ALA A 22 -9.71 -1.77 -1.16
CA ALA A 22 -8.97 -1.96 0.10
C ALA A 22 -9.88 -2.29 1.30
N ILE A 23 -11.12 -1.81 1.30
CA ILE A 23 -12.10 -2.15 2.35
C ILE A 23 -12.55 -3.62 2.28
N ALA A 24 -12.59 -4.19 1.07
CA ALA A 24 -12.91 -5.59 0.85
C ALA A 24 -11.70 -6.52 1.08
N HIS A 25 -10.47 -5.96 0.96
CA HIS A 25 -9.20 -6.65 1.18
C HIS A 25 -8.38 -6.01 2.32
N PRO A 26 -8.90 -6.01 3.56
CA PRO A 26 -8.21 -5.40 4.69
C PRO A 26 -6.88 -6.11 5.01
N ASP A 27 -6.75 -7.39 4.69
CA ASP A 27 -5.52 -8.18 4.85
C ASP A 27 -4.35 -7.61 4.04
N LEU A 28 -4.60 -7.21 2.78
CA LEU A 28 -3.61 -6.60 1.92
C LEU A 28 -3.21 -5.21 2.42
N PHE A 29 -4.18 -4.39 2.83
CA PHE A 29 -3.88 -3.06 3.35
C PHE A 29 -3.15 -3.12 4.71
N LEU A 30 -3.52 -4.03 5.60
CA LEU A 30 -2.82 -4.23 6.86
C LEU A 30 -1.40 -4.75 6.64
N SER A 31 -1.18 -5.63 5.66
CA SER A 31 0.17 -6.10 5.29
C SER A 31 1.06 -4.96 4.81
N ASP A 32 0.51 -4.01 4.04
CA ASP A 32 1.23 -2.79 3.66
C ASP A 32 1.63 -1.95 4.88
N LEU A 33 0.73 -1.76 5.85
CA LEU A 33 1.02 -1.01 7.06
C LEU A 33 2.12 -1.70 7.90
N VAL A 34 2.06 -3.03 8.02
CA VAL A 34 3.09 -3.82 8.70
C VAL A 34 4.44 -3.66 7.99
N LYS A 35 4.49 -3.78 6.65
CA LYS A 35 5.73 -3.60 5.89
C LYS A 35 6.29 -2.18 6.02
N ALA A 36 5.43 -1.16 6.05
CA ALA A 36 5.85 0.23 6.20
C ALA A 36 6.44 0.52 7.60
N ALA A 37 5.84 -0.05 8.66
CA ALA A 37 6.29 0.16 10.04
C ALA A 37 7.45 -0.76 10.45
N TYR A 38 7.47 -2.00 9.95
CA TYR A 38 8.39 -3.07 10.34
C TYR A 38 8.88 -3.84 9.10
N PRO A 39 9.72 -3.21 8.25
CA PRO A 39 10.10 -3.76 6.95
C PRO A 39 10.76 -5.14 7.00
N ASP A 40 11.43 -5.46 8.12
CA ASP A 40 12.14 -6.71 8.35
C ASP A 40 11.22 -7.89 8.67
N LEU A 41 9.97 -7.65 9.08
CA LEU A 41 9.01 -8.73 9.38
C LEU A 41 8.40 -9.35 8.13
N LEU A 42 8.40 -8.62 7.02
CA LEU A 42 7.83 -9.05 5.74
C LEU A 42 8.83 -8.80 4.61
N PRO A 43 10.05 -9.38 4.64
CA PRO A 43 11.14 -9.02 3.74
C PRO A 43 10.76 -9.13 2.26
N ASP A 44 9.99 -10.17 1.91
CA ASP A 44 9.60 -10.49 0.53
C ASP A 44 8.23 -9.91 0.11
N TYR A 45 7.53 -9.24 1.02
CA TYR A 45 6.24 -8.63 0.71
C TYR A 45 6.42 -7.33 -0.08
N THR A 46 5.67 -7.22 -1.17
CA THR A 46 5.58 -6.00 -1.99
C THR A 46 4.29 -5.26 -1.65
N PHE A 47 4.37 -3.94 -1.54
CA PHE A 47 3.19 -3.13 -1.26
C PHE A 47 2.09 -3.32 -2.31
N THR A 48 0.85 -3.40 -1.84
CA THR A 48 -0.35 -3.50 -2.67
C THR A 48 -0.92 -2.12 -2.98
N TYR A 49 -1.34 -1.37 -1.97
CA TYR A 49 -1.96 -0.05 -2.09
C TYR A 49 -1.01 1.10 -1.71
N ILE A 50 -0.10 0.87 -0.77
CA ILE A 50 0.83 1.89 -0.26
C ILE A 50 2.01 2.07 -1.22
N LYS A 51 2.40 3.31 -1.47
CA LYS A 51 3.59 3.67 -2.25
C LYS A 51 4.51 4.55 -1.41
N PRO A 52 5.77 4.14 -1.18
CA PRO A 52 6.78 5.02 -0.61
C PRO A 52 7.02 6.24 -1.50
N LEU A 53 7.09 7.44 -0.92
CA LEU A 53 7.30 8.72 -1.62
C LEU A 53 8.73 9.26 -1.45
N LYS A 54 9.72 8.36 -1.38
CA LYS A 54 11.14 8.77 -1.36
C LYS A 54 11.51 9.50 -2.65
#